data_AF-A0A7Y6TX17-F1
#
_entry.id   AF-A0A7Y6TX17-F1
#
_cell.length_a   1.000
_cell.length_b   1.000
_cell.length_c   1.000
_cell.angle_alpha   90.00
_cell.angle_beta   90.00
_cell.angle_gamma   90.00
#
_symmetry.space_group_name_H-M   'P 1'
#
loop_
_entity.id
_entity.type
_entity.pdbx_description
1 polymer ?
#
loop_
_entity_poly.entity_id
_entity_poly.type
_entity_poly.pdbx_seq_one_letter_code
_entity_poly.pdbx_strand_id
1 'polypeptide(L)'
;MKAAASVLLALLAGGAAAQTLYRCGNAYSEVACPGAQVVGRAEPQGTAHAADARREIERTRRLADDMERDRLRREASIRPALAGSLSGPPKRAVEPAPPSQRPAKKRRPKAAPDEQRDFIAAVPGSGRKR
;
A
#
# COMPACT_ATOMS: atom_id res chain seq x y z
N MET A 1 35.85 3.34 30.24
CA MET A 1 36.58 3.35 28.95
C MET A 1 35.75 2.76 27.79
N LYS A 2 34.44 3.05 27.68
CA LYS A 2 33.59 2.53 26.59
C LYS A 2 33.04 3.63 25.66
N ALA A 3 33.14 4.90 26.07
CA ALA A 3 32.68 6.05 25.29
C ALA A 3 33.68 6.53 24.22
N ALA A 4 34.95 6.15 24.32
CA ALA A 4 35.97 6.52 23.32
C ALA A 4 35.85 5.68 22.04
N ALA A 5 35.36 4.43 22.14
CA ALA A 5 35.20 3.54 21.00
C ALA A 5 34.05 3.97 20.06
N SER A 6 33.03 4.66 20.58
CA SER A 6 31.88 5.13 19.79
C SER A 6 32.17 6.39 18.98
N VAL A 7 33.18 7.19 19.35
CA VAL A 7 33.55 8.41 18.61
C VAL A 7 34.41 8.05 17.38
N LEU A 8 35.26 7.03 17.47
CA LEU A 8 36.08 6.58 16.33
C LEU A 8 35.24 6.01 15.17
N LEU A 9 34.09 5.38 15.46
CA LEU A 9 33.24 4.79 14.43
C LEU A 9 32.49 5.85 13.62
N ALA A 10 32.25 7.04 14.17
CA ALA A 10 31.58 8.15 13.48
C ALA A 10 32.49 8.86 12.46
N LEU A 11 33.82 8.82 12.65
CA LEU A 11 34.78 9.39 11.69
C LEU A 11 35.00 8.51 10.45
N LEU A 12 34.68 7.21 10.51
CA LEU A 12 34.75 6.32 9.34
C LEU A 12 33.56 6.49 8.37
N ALA A 13 32.55 7.30 8.72
CA ALA A 13 31.50 7.73 7.79
C ALA A 13 31.94 8.92 6.92
N GLY A 14 33.24 9.27 6.92
CA GLY A 14 33.83 10.28 6.06
C GLY A 14 33.72 9.88 4.59
N GLY A 15 32.97 10.70 3.83
CA GLY A 15 32.78 10.72 2.38
C GLY A 15 33.43 9.61 1.58
N ALA A 16 32.60 8.78 0.95
CA ALA A 16 33.03 7.98 -0.20
C ALA A 16 33.62 8.93 -1.25
N ALA A 17 34.96 9.04 -1.26
CA ALA A 17 35.69 9.80 -2.27
C ALA A 17 35.22 9.31 -3.63
N ALA A 18 34.79 10.25 -4.47
CA ALA A 18 34.25 9.99 -5.79
C ALA A 18 35.26 9.16 -6.62
N GLN A 19 35.06 7.85 -6.68
CA GLN A 19 35.85 6.97 -7.53
C GLN A 19 35.51 7.31 -8.98
N THR A 20 36.50 7.78 -9.73
CA THR A 20 36.36 8.06 -11.15
C THR A 20 36.17 6.74 -11.89
N LEU A 21 34.96 6.51 -12.43
CA LEU A 21 34.65 5.33 -13.22
C LEU A 21 34.86 5.63 -14.71
N TYR A 22 35.62 4.78 -15.36
CA TYR A 22 35.94 4.86 -16.78
C TYR A 22 35.11 3.82 -17.52
N ARG A 23 34.50 4.22 -18.64
CA ARG A 23 33.82 3.28 -19.53
C ARG A 23 34.78 2.84 -20.63
N CYS A 24 35.18 1.57 -20.59
CA CYS A 24 36.05 0.94 -21.56
C CYS A 24 35.18 0.07 -22.48
N GLY A 25 34.57 0.68 -23.50
CA GLY A 25 33.62 0.02 -24.41
C GLY A 25 32.33 -0.43 -23.69
N ASN A 26 32.24 -1.73 -23.38
CA ASN A 26 31.09 -2.36 -22.71
C ASN A 26 31.31 -2.68 -21.22
N ALA A 27 32.51 -2.41 -20.70
CA ALA A 27 32.85 -2.64 -19.30
C ALA A 27 33.14 -1.32 -18.58
N TYR A 28 32.88 -1.29 -17.27
CA TYR A 28 33.26 -0.19 -16.39
C TYR A 28 34.50 -0.60 -15.60
N SER A 29 35.45 0.32 -15.48
CA SER A 29 36.74 0.11 -14.80
C SER A 29 37.08 1.32 -13.94
N GLU A 30 37.73 1.10 -12.81
CA GLU A 30 38.31 2.16 -11.97
C GLU A 30 39.67 2.64 -12.51
N VAL A 31 40.30 1.85 -13.39
CA VAL A 31 41.56 2.18 -14.05
C VAL A 31 41.29 2.73 -15.45
N ALA A 32 41.96 3.82 -15.82
CA ALA A 32 41.83 4.45 -17.13
C ALA A 32 42.30 3.52 -18.26
N CYS A 33 41.44 3.27 -19.24
CA CYS A 33 41.77 2.50 -20.45
C CYS A 33 42.06 3.45 -21.63
N PRO A 34 42.85 3.03 -22.64
CA PRO A 34 43.02 3.79 -23.87
C PRO A 34 41.66 3.97 -24.58
N GLY A 35 41.27 5.22 -24.81
CA GLY A 35 39.96 5.56 -25.41
C GLY A 35 38.78 5.55 -24.43
N ALA A 36 39.03 5.45 -23.12
CA ALA A 36 37.97 5.48 -22.13
C ALA A 36 37.27 6.84 -22.07
N GLN A 37 35.94 6.80 -21.94
CA GLN A 37 35.16 7.99 -21.58
C GLN A 37 35.05 8.08 -20.07
N VAL A 38 35.37 9.25 -19.52
CA VAL A 38 35.17 9.55 -18.10
C VAL A 38 33.67 9.61 -17.86
N VAL A 39 33.16 8.65 -17.09
CA VAL A 39 31.79 8.70 -16.60
C VAL A 39 31.88 9.31 -15.21
N GLY A 40 31.79 10.64 -15.15
CA GLY A 40 31.68 11.36 -13.88
C GLY A 40 30.45 10.84 -13.14
N ARG A 41 30.66 10.19 -11.99
CA ARG A 41 29.55 9.78 -11.13
C ARG A 41 28.88 11.05 -10.62
N ALA A 42 27.55 11.11 -10.77
CA ALA A 42 26.74 12.26 -10.42
C ALA A 42 27.18 12.84 -9.06
N GLU A 43 27.40 14.16 -9.05
CA GLU A 43 27.67 14.96 -7.86
C GLU A 43 26.82 14.46 -6.69
N PRO A 44 27.40 14.29 -5.48
CA PRO A 44 26.62 13.96 -4.30
C PRO A 44 25.60 15.08 -4.14
N GLN A 45 24.32 14.78 -4.43
CA GLN A 45 23.26 15.77 -4.58
C GLN A 45 23.32 16.75 -3.40
N GLY A 46 23.89 17.92 -3.70
CA GLY A 46 24.24 18.91 -2.70
C GLY A 46 22.98 19.32 -1.96
N THR A 47 23.18 19.79 -0.73
CA THR A 47 22.17 20.31 0.20
C THR A 47 21.11 21.24 -0.43
N ALA A 48 21.35 21.78 -1.63
CA ALA A 48 20.41 22.51 -2.46
C ALA A 48 19.06 21.79 -2.69
N HIS A 49 19.04 20.47 -2.88
CA HIS A 49 17.80 19.73 -3.13
C HIS A 49 17.09 19.25 -1.84
N ALA A 50 17.72 19.45 -0.67
CA ALA A 50 17.17 18.98 0.59
C ALA A 50 15.91 19.75 1.00
N ALA A 51 15.82 21.04 0.67
CA ALA A 51 14.65 21.86 0.99
C ALA A 51 13.42 21.42 0.18
N ASP A 52 13.59 21.18 -1.12
CA ASP A 52 12.51 20.71 -1.99
C ASP A 52 12.07 19.29 -1.64
N ALA A 53 13.03 18.39 -1.36
CA ALA A 53 12.72 17.05 -0.89
C ALA A 53 11.90 17.06 0.42
N ARG A 54 12.25 17.93 1.37
CA ARG A 54 11.48 18.10 2.62
C ARG A 54 10.07 18.59 2.35
N ARG A 55 9.89 19.55 1.45
CA ARG A 55 8.56 20.05 1.04
C ARG A 55 7.71 18.95 0.43
N GLU A 56 8.28 18.10 -0.43
CA GLU A 56 7.54 16.98 -1.01
C GLU A 56 7.18 15.90 0.01
N ILE A 57 8.07 15.63 0.98
CA ILE A 57 7.77 14.71 2.08
C ILE A 57 6.59 15.22 2.90
N GLU A 58 6.57 16.52 3.24
CA GLU A 58 5.46 17.12 4.00
C GLU A 58 4.14 17.08 3.22
N ARG A 59 4.17 17.40 1.91
CA ARG A 59 2.98 17.29 1.04
C ARG A 59 2.45 15.85 1.00
N THR A 60 3.35 14.88 0.82
CA THR A 60 3.00 13.46 0.73
C THR A 60 2.42 12.95 2.04
N ARG A 61 2.97 13.37 3.19
CA ARG A 61 2.43 13.01 4.51
C ARG A 61 0.99 13.51 4.69
N ARG A 62 0.73 14.78 4.37
CA ARG A 62 -0.63 15.35 4.45
C ARG A 62 -1.61 14.59 3.57
N LEU A 63 -1.22 14.30 2.33
CA LEU A 63 -2.05 13.52 1.41
C LEU A 63 -2.36 12.12 1.96
N ALA A 64 -1.37 11.44 2.54
CA ALA A 64 -1.54 10.14 3.16
C ALA A 64 -2.52 10.19 4.34
N ASP A 65 -2.38 11.19 5.22
CA ASP A 65 -3.29 11.38 6.36
C ASP A 65 -4.73 11.66 5.88
N ASP A 66 -4.90 12.44 4.81
CA ASP A 66 -6.20 12.73 4.21
C ASP A 66 -6.85 11.47 3.65
N MET A 67 -6.07 10.64 2.94
CA MET A 67 -6.53 9.36 2.41
C MET A 67 -6.93 8.38 3.52
N GLU A 68 -6.19 8.35 4.63
CA GLU A 68 -6.55 7.53 5.78
C GLU A 68 -7.87 7.98 6.40
N ARG A 69 -8.07 9.29 6.60
CA ARG A 69 -9.33 9.82 7.13
C ARG A 69 -10.51 9.53 6.18
N ASP A 70 -10.29 9.61 4.88
CA ASP A 70 -11.29 9.22 3.88
C ASP A 70 -11.65 7.74 3.97
N ARG A 71 -10.65 6.86 4.11
CA ARG A 71 -10.87 5.44 4.32
C ARG A 71 -11.71 5.20 5.58
N LEU A 72 -11.33 5.77 6.72
CA LEU A 72 -12.06 5.61 7.97
C LEU A 72 -13.49 6.14 7.89
N ARG A 73 -13.71 7.26 7.21
CA ARG A 73 -15.06 7.80 6.95
C ARG A 73 -15.91 6.84 6.12
N ARG A 74 -15.34 6.27 5.06
CA ARG A 74 -16.03 5.28 4.22
C ARG A 74 -16.36 4.02 5.00
N GLU A 75 -15.40 3.49 5.77
CA GLU A 75 -15.61 2.33 6.64
C GLU A 75 -16.68 2.61 7.72
N ALA A 76 -16.68 3.80 8.31
CA ALA A 76 -17.70 4.20 9.28
C ALA A 76 -19.10 4.34 8.65
N SER A 77 -19.17 4.82 7.41
CA SER A 77 -20.44 4.94 6.67
C SER A 77 -20.98 3.58 6.21
N ILE A 78 -20.10 2.62 5.98
CA ILE A 78 -20.43 1.25 5.60
C ILE A 78 -20.34 0.39 6.87
N ARG A 79 -21.24 0.65 7.83
CA ARG A 79 -21.55 -0.31 8.90
C ARG A 79 -22.77 -1.12 8.48
N PRO A 80 -22.62 -2.19 7.68
CA PRO A 80 -23.76 -3.02 7.35
C PRO A 80 -24.31 -3.62 8.65
N ALA A 81 -25.62 -3.55 8.85
CA ALA A 81 -26.31 -4.04 10.05
C ALA A 81 -26.06 -5.53 10.37
N LEU A 82 -25.41 -6.26 9.46
CA LEU A 82 -25.04 -7.67 9.56
C LEU A 82 -23.53 -7.92 9.74
N ALA A 83 -22.66 -6.91 9.72
CA ALA A 83 -21.24 -7.06 10.12
C ALA A 83 -21.09 -7.01 11.66
N GLY A 84 -22.05 -7.60 12.37
CA GLY A 84 -21.83 -8.01 13.75
C GLY A 84 -20.76 -9.10 13.73
N SER A 85 -19.71 -8.88 14.51
CA SER A 85 -18.81 -9.89 15.06
C SER A 85 -19.14 -11.34 14.69
N LEU A 86 -18.24 -12.02 13.96
CA LEU A 86 -18.35 -13.48 13.74
C LEU A 86 -18.24 -14.27 15.05
N SER A 87 -17.81 -13.63 16.14
CA SER A 87 -18.08 -14.14 17.47
C SER A 87 -19.57 -13.92 17.77
N GLY A 88 -20.29 -15.04 17.86
CA GLY A 88 -21.68 -15.06 18.27
C GLY A 88 -21.89 -14.24 19.56
N PRO A 89 -23.11 -13.70 19.77
CA PRO A 89 -23.39 -12.88 20.93
C PRO A 89 -22.97 -13.64 22.20
N PRO A 90 -22.36 -12.98 23.21
CA PRO A 90 -22.13 -13.62 24.48
C PRO A 90 -23.50 -14.13 24.96
N LYS A 91 -23.62 -15.45 25.16
CA LYS A 91 -24.81 -16.09 25.72
C LYS A 91 -25.09 -15.39 27.05
N ARG A 92 -26.01 -14.43 27.05
CA ARG A 92 -26.71 -14.08 28.28
C ARG A 92 -27.50 -15.33 28.66
N ALA A 93 -27.30 -15.83 29.88
CA ALA A 93 -28.15 -16.86 30.42
C ALA A 93 -29.58 -16.31 30.46
N VAL A 94 -30.44 -16.84 29.60
CA VAL A 94 -31.86 -16.51 29.57
C VAL A 94 -32.58 -17.64 30.28
N GLU A 95 -33.27 -17.30 31.37
CA GLU A 95 -34.27 -18.14 32.02
C GLU A 95 -35.35 -18.56 31.00
N PRO A 96 -35.86 -19.82 31.03
CA PRO A 96 -36.69 -20.33 29.93
C PRO A 96 -38.07 -19.66 29.90
N ALA A 97 -38.33 -18.88 28.85
CA ALA A 97 -39.66 -18.40 28.51
C ALA A 97 -40.42 -19.44 27.66
N PRO A 98 -41.77 -19.51 27.77
CA PRO A 98 -42.59 -20.51 27.08
C PRO A 98 -42.62 -20.31 25.55
N PRO A 99 -42.91 -21.38 24.78
CA PRO A 99 -42.73 -21.37 23.33
C PRO A 99 -43.78 -20.49 22.63
N SER A 100 -43.34 -19.41 21.99
CA SER A 100 -44.16 -18.64 21.06
C SER A 100 -44.00 -19.17 19.62
N GLN A 101 -45.13 -19.35 18.95
CA GLN A 101 -45.22 -19.88 17.59
C GLN A 101 -44.67 -18.85 16.58
N ARG A 102 -43.75 -19.29 15.71
CA ARG A 102 -43.14 -18.44 14.69
C ARG A 102 -44.06 -18.36 13.46
N PRO A 103 -44.41 -17.17 12.94
CA PRO A 103 -45.13 -17.07 11.68
C PRO A 103 -44.22 -17.46 10.50
N ALA A 104 -44.81 -18.18 9.54
CA ALA A 104 -44.13 -18.68 8.35
C ALA A 104 -43.58 -17.54 7.48
N LYS A 105 -42.27 -17.60 7.20
CA LYS A 105 -41.55 -16.63 6.37
C LYS A 105 -41.93 -16.81 4.89
N LYS A 106 -42.68 -15.87 4.31
CA LYS A 106 -42.90 -15.81 2.85
C LYS A 106 -41.56 -15.57 2.15
N ARG A 107 -41.21 -16.46 1.20
CA ARG A 107 -40.01 -16.32 0.36
C ARG A 107 -40.28 -15.22 -0.67
N ARG A 108 -39.40 -14.23 -0.73
CA ARG A 108 -39.40 -13.23 -1.81
C ARG A 108 -38.81 -13.85 -3.09
N PRO A 109 -39.37 -13.54 -4.28
CA PRO A 109 -38.77 -13.95 -5.54
C PRO A 109 -37.43 -13.23 -5.75
N LYS A 110 -36.51 -13.93 -6.43
CA LYS A 110 -35.18 -13.44 -6.76
C LYS A 110 -35.33 -12.32 -7.79
N ALA A 111 -34.73 -11.16 -7.53
CA ALA A 111 -34.75 -10.04 -8.47
C ALA A 111 -34.05 -10.43 -9.78
N ALA A 112 -34.63 -10.02 -10.91
CA ALA A 112 -34.01 -10.17 -12.21
C ALA A 112 -32.79 -9.24 -12.31
N PRO A 113 -31.75 -9.63 -13.07
CA PRO A 113 -30.59 -8.77 -13.31
C PRO A 113 -31.03 -7.53 -14.10
N ASP A 114 -30.47 -6.38 -13.73
CA ASP A 114 -30.71 -5.10 -14.38
C ASP A 114 -29.65 -4.93 -15.48
N GLU A 115 -30.05 -5.08 -16.75
CA GLU A 115 -29.13 -5.07 -17.91
C GLU A 115 -28.32 -3.76 -18.04
N GLN A 116 -28.75 -2.67 -17.38
CA GLN A 116 -28.07 -1.40 -17.43
C GLN A 116 -27.05 -1.19 -16.30
N ARG A 117 -27.10 -2.01 -15.25
CA ARG A 117 -26.21 -1.91 -14.07
C ARG A 117 -25.34 -3.15 -13.88
N ASP A 118 -25.82 -4.30 -14.32
CA ASP A 118 -25.15 -5.59 -14.17
C ASP A 118 -24.44 -5.97 -15.48
N PHE A 119 -23.12 -5.97 -15.46
CA PHE A 119 -22.32 -6.46 -16.57
C PHE A 119 -22.44 -7.99 -16.66
N ILE A 120 -23.17 -8.50 -17.65
CA ILE A 120 -23.25 -9.93 -17.95
C ILE A 120 -22.20 -10.26 -19.02
N ALA A 121 -21.15 -10.98 -18.62
CA ALA A 121 -20.12 -11.43 -19.54
C ALA A 121 -20.68 -12.46 -20.53
N ALA A 122 -20.63 -12.13 -21.83
CA ALA A 122 -20.97 -13.07 -22.89
C ALA A 122 -19.86 -14.11 -23.02
N VAL A 123 -20.12 -15.32 -22.52
CA VAL A 123 -19.24 -16.47 -22.74
C VAL A 123 -19.61 -17.11 -24.08
N PRO A 124 -18.69 -17.19 -25.06
CA PRO A 124 -18.99 -17.85 -26.33
C PRO A 124 -19.34 -19.34 -26.08
N GLY A 125 -20.55 -19.73 -26.48
CA GLY A 125 -21.06 -21.11 -26.37
C GLY A 125 -22.19 -21.35 -25.34
N SER A 126 -22.61 -20.35 -24.55
CA SER A 126 -23.66 -20.52 -23.53
C SER A 126 -25.10 -20.21 -24.00
N GLY A 127 -25.34 -20.18 -25.31
CA GLY A 127 -26.70 -20.05 -25.85
C GLY A 127 -27.51 -21.33 -25.61
N ARG A 128 -28.66 -21.23 -24.92
CA ARG A 128 -29.65 -22.32 -24.88
C ARG A 128 -30.06 -22.65 -26.31
N LYS A 129 -29.90 -23.91 -26.72
CA LYS A 129 -30.55 -24.44 -27.93
C LYS A 129 -32.06 -24.27 -27.75
N ARG A 130 -32.68 -23.56 -28.68
CA ARG A 130 -34.14 -23.51 -28.84
C ARG A 130 -34.66 -24.89 -29.27
#